data_AF-A0A963TAU3-F1
#
_entry.id   AF-A0A963TAU3-F1
#
_cell.length_a   1.000
_cell.length_b   1.000
_cell.length_c   1.000
_cell.angle_alpha   90.00
_cell.angle_beta   90.00
_cell.angle_gamma   90.00
#
_symmetry.space_group_name_H-M   'P 1'
#
loop_
_entity.id
_entity.type
_entity.pdbx_description
1 polymer ?
#
loop_
_entity_poly.entity_id
_entity_poly.type
_entity_poly.pdbx_seq_one_letter_code
_entity_poly.pdbx_strand_id
1 'polypeptide(L)'
;RATIDRAAQTARAVSLTYARAFALNRVAQAQIDLARESGDAAAAALALDLAREVRDKRLRAVTLWTLARDIADPDVAARARADAEAAAGDLPPGLSRVWVLTDQAEHLLATGRAEPAEDRFRDALDRADAITDAWGRSRAMVRLAALRLNLDRTAR
;
A
#
# COMPACT_ATOMS: atom_id res chain seq x y z
N ARG A 1 14.58 3.41 -20.01
CA ARG A 1 13.29 2.82 -20.46
C ARG A 1 13.44 1.37 -20.93
N ALA A 2 14.21 1.08 -21.98
CA ALA A 2 14.37 -0.30 -22.50
C ALA A 2 14.65 -1.40 -21.45
N THR A 3 15.46 -1.12 -20.42
CA THR A 3 15.73 -2.07 -19.33
C THR A 3 14.50 -2.35 -18.46
N ILE A 4 13.70 -1.32 -18.14
CA ILE A 4 12.45 -1.46 -17.36
C ILE A 4 11.42 -2.22 -18.19
N ASP A 5 11.25 -1.87 -19.47
CA ASP A 5 10.25 -2.53 -20.33
C ASP A 5 10.55 -4.04 -20.44
N ARG A 6 11.84 -4.38 -20.59
CA ARG A 6 12.30 -5.77 -20.57
C ARG A 6 12.07 -6.42 -19.21
N ALA A 7 12.31 -5.72 -18.10
CA ALA A 7 12.05 -6.23 -16.76
C ALA A 7 10.56 -6.52 -16.53
N ALA A 8 9.66 -5.62 -16.96
CA ALA A 8 8.22 -5.81 -16.90
C ALA A 8 7.77 -7.02 -17.72
N GLN A 9 8.24 -7.14 -18.96
CA GLN A 9 7.95 -8.31 -19.81
C GLN A 9 8.44 -9.62 -19.19
N THR A 10 9.66 -9.61 -18.65
CA THR A 10 10.25 -10.79 -17.99
C THR A 10 9.46 -11.16 -16.73
N ALA A 11 9.06 -10.18 -15.92
CA ALA A 11 8.23 -10.40 -14.74
C ALA A 11 6.89 -11.04 -15.11
N ARG A 12 6.22 -10.55 -16.17
CA ARG A 12 4.95 -11.11 -16.66
C ARG A 12 5.09 -12.57 -17.14
N ALA A 13 6.24 -12.93 -17.71
CA ALA A 13 6.51 -14.27 -18.21
C ALA A 13 6.79 -15.32 -17.09
N VAL A 14 6.95 -14.90 -15.83
CA VAL A 14 7.17 -15.84 -14.72
C VAL A 14 5.94 -16.72 -14.51
N SER A 15 6.15 -18.04 -14.51
CA SER A 15 5.08 -19.03 -14.37
C SER A 15 4.54 -19.14 -12.94
N LEU A 16 5.43 -19.10 -11.93
CA LEU A 16 5.08 -19.20 -10.51
C LEU A 16 4.31 -17.94 -10.06
N THR A 17 3.08 -18.12 -9.56
CA THR A 17 2.16 -17.03 -9.22
C THR A 17 2.75 -16.01 -8.24
N TYR A 18 3.34 -16.47 -7.14
CA TYR A 18 3.93 -15.57 -6.15
C TYR A 18 5.18 -14.87 -6.69
N ALA A 19 6.08 -15.60 -7.36
CA ALA A 19 7.29 -15.03 -7.93
C ALA A 19 6.96 -13.96 -9.00
N ARG A 20 5.92 -14.19 -9.82
CA ARG A 20 5.40 -13.19 -10.75
C ARG A 20 4.87 -11.95 -10.02
N ALA A 21 4.03 -12.14 -9.01
CA ALA A 21 3.48 -11.02 -8.22
C ALA A 21 4.59 -10.21 -7.54
N PHE A 22 5.60 -10.88 -6.98
CA PHE A 22 6.76 -10.25 -6.38
C PHE A 22 7.59 -9.48 -7.41
N ALA A 23 7.88 -10.08 -8.56
CA ALA A 23 8.64 -9.42 -9.63
C ALA A 23 7.91 -8.19 -10.17
N LEU A 24 6.60 -8.29 -10.43
CA LEU A 24 5.78 -7.15 -10.85
C LEU A 24 5.77 -6.03 -9.81
N ASN A 25 5.61 -6.37 -8.52
CA ASN A 25 5.73 -5.38 -7.44
C ASN A 25 7.11 -4.69 -7.46
N ARG A 26 8.21 -5.43 -7.64
CA ARG A 26 9.56 -4.83 -7.71
C ARG A 26 9.73 -3.86 -8.88
N VAL A 27 9.20 -4.21 -10.05
CA VAL A 27 9.23 -3.30 -11.22
C VAL A 27 8.34 -2.09 -10.99
N ALA A 28 7.16 -2.26 -10.41
CA ALA A 28 6.26 -1.16 -10.05
C ALA A 28 6.94 -0.19 -9.07
N GLN A 29 7.59 -0.68 -8.02
CA GLN A 29 8.34 0.14 -7.06
C GLN A 29 9.45 0.95 -7.74
N ALA A 30 10.22 0.34 -8.65
CA ALA A 30 11.24 1.07 -9.41
C ALA A 30 10.63 2.18 -10.31
N GLN A 31 9.41 1.98 -10.81
CA GLN A 31 8.69 3.02 -11.56
C GLN A 31 8.12 4.11 -10.66
N ILE A 32 7.68 3.76 -9.44
CA ILE A 32 7.27 4.75 -8.42
C ILE A 32 8.46 5.66 -8.09
N ASP A 33 9.63 5.08 -7.81
CA ASP A 33 10.84 5.85 -7.48
C ASP A 33 11.23 6.79 -8.62
N LEU A 34 11.26 6.28 -9.86
CA LEU A 34 11.56 7.10 -11.03
C LEU A 34 10.56 8.26 -11.18
N ALA A 35 9.26 7.97 -11.10
CA ALA A 35 8.22 8.98 -11.25
C ALA A 35 8.26 10.02 -10.13
N ARG A 36 8.55 9.61 -8.89
CA ARG A 36 8.73 10.49 -7.72
C ARG A 36 9.92 11.42 -7.91
N GLU A 37 11.04 10.92 -8.43
CA GLU A 37 12.29 11.68 -8.57
C GLU A 37 12.31 12.60 -9.79
N SER A 38 11.72 12.17 -10.91
CA SER A 38 11.79 12.90 -12.18
C SER A 38 10.47 13.53 -12.63
N GLY A 39 9.35 13.27 -11.95
CA GLY A 39 8.02 13.69 -12.38
C GLY A 39 7.53 13.00 -13.67
N ASP A 40 8.09 11.84 -14.02
CA ASP A 40 7.77 11.15 -15.27
C ASP A 40 6.38 10.51 -15.22
N ALA A 41 5.41 11.17 -15.86
CA ALA A 41 4.03 10.73 -15.92
C ALA A 41 3.86 9.33 -16.54
N ALA A 42 4.69 8.96 -17.52
CA ALA A 42 4.61 7.63 -18.12
C ALA A 42 5.17 6.56 -17.18
N ALA A 43 6.16 6.88 -16.34
CA ALA A 43 6.60 6.00 -15.29
C ALA A 43 5.51 5.80 -14.22
N ALA A 44 4.81 6.88 -13.83
CA ALA A 44 3.68 6.82 -12.90
C ALA A 44 2.53 5.94 -13.44
N ALA A 45 2.17 6.11 -14.72
CA ALA A 45 1.15 5.31 -15.38
C ALA A 45 1.54 3.82 -15.45
N LEU A 46 2.79 3.52 -15.83
CA LEU A 46 3.27 2.15 -15.88
C LEU A 46 3.31 1.50 -14.49
N ALA A 47 3.68 2.25 -13.45
CA ALA A 47 3.65 1.77 -12.07
C ALA A 47 2.23 1.37 -11.64
N LEU A 48 1.22 2.16 -12.00
CA LEU A 48 -0.19 1.85 -11.72
C LEU A 48 -0.63 0.55 -12.41
N ASP A 49 -0.32 0.40 -13.69
CA ASP A 49 -0.68 -0.79 -14.46
C ASP A 49 -0.02 -2.05 -13.88
N LEU A 50 1.28 -1.98 -13.58
CA LEU A 50 2.02 -3.09 -12.97
C LEU A 50 1.48 -3.44 -11.59
N ALA A 51 1.15 -2.45 -10.76
CA ALA A 51 0.57 -2.68 -9.43
C ALA A 51 -0.79 -3.40 -9.52
N ARG A 52 -1.62 -3.06 -10.51
CA ARG A 52 -2.92 -3.73 -10.76
C ARG A 52 -2.74 -5.20 -11.18
N GLU A 53 -1.67 -5.52 -11.90
CA GLU A 53 -1.35 -6.88 -12.33
C GLU A 53 -0.86 -7.79 -11.18
N VAL A 54 -0.44 -7.22 -10.04
CA VAL A 54 0.01 -7.99 -8.87
C VAL A 54 -1.15 -8.84 -8.32
N ARG A 55 -1.06 -10.16 -8.48
CA ARG A 55 -2.12 -11.09 -8.01
C ARG A 55 -2.10 -11.35 -6.51
N ASP A 56 -0.95 -11.18 -5.86
CA ASP A 56 -0.88 -11.26 -4.40
C ASP A 56 -1.59 -10.03 -3.80
N LYS A 57 -2.67 -10.27 -3.07
CA LYS A 57 -3.54 -9.21 -2.57
C LYS A 57 -2.82 -8.24 -1.65
N ARG A 58 -1.91 -8.74 -0.81
CA ARG A 58 -1.18 -7.92 0.16
C ARG A 58 -0.14 -7.06 -0.56
N LEU A 59 0.65 -7.67 -1.44
CA LEU A 59 1.62 -6.93 -2.25
C LEU A 59 0.90 -5.86 -3.06
N ARG A 60 -0.18 -6.20 -3.76
CA ARG A 60 -0.97 -5.24 -4.54
C ARG A 60 -1.44 -4.05 -3.70
N ALA A 61 -2.05 -4.30 -2.54
CA ALA A 61 -2.53 -3.24 -1.67
C ALA A 61 -1.39 -2.30 -1.25
N VAL A 62 -0.24 -2.85 -0.82
CA VAL A 62 0.93 -2.06 -0.41
C VAL A 62 1.53 -1.28 -1.58
N THR A 63 1.68 -1.89 -2.77
CA THR A 63 2.21 -1.20 -3.96
C THR A 63 1.31 -0.03 -4.36
N LEU A 64 -0.01 -0.24 -4.41
CA LEU A 64 -0.96 0.82 -4.77
C LEU A 64 -1.01 1.94 -3.73
N TRP A 65 -0.90 1.62 -2.44
CA TRP A 65 -0.75 2.64 -1.39
C TRP A 65 0.52 3.46 -1.53
N THR A 66 1.65 2.80 -1.82
CA THR A 66 2.94 3.47 -2.05
C THR A 66 2.84 4.42 -3.23
N LEU A 67 2.26 3.94 -4.34
CA LEU A 67 2.03 4.75 -5.54
C LEU A 67 1.14 5.96 -5.26
N ALA A 68 0.03 5.78 -4.54
CA ALA A 68 -0.88 6.86 -4.18
C ALA A 68 -0.24 7.94 -3.28
N ARG A 69 0.77 7.56 -2.49
CA ARG A 69 1.52 8.45 -1.60
C ARG A 69 2.61 9.23 -2.33
N ASP A 70 3.35 8.55 -3.19
CA ASP A 70 4.64 9.04 -3.68
C ASP A 70 4.58 9.77 -5.03
N ILE A 71 3.45 9.64 -5.75
CA ILE A 71 3.29 10.23 -7.07
C ILE A 71 2.65 11.61 -6.99
N ALA A 72 3.27 12.57 -7.66
CA ALA A 72 2.80 13.95 -7.76
C ALA A 72 1.64 14.12 -8.77
N ASP A 73 1.53 13.24 -9.76
CA ASP A 73 0.40 13.23 -10.71
C ASP A 73 -0.91 12.94 -9.95
N PRO A 74 -1.83 13.91 -9.85
CA PRO A 74 -3.01 13.79 -9.00
C PRO A 74 -4.00 12.75 -9.52
N ASP A 75 -4.09 12.55 -10.84
CA ASP A 75 -5.01 11.59 -11.45
C ASP A 75 -4.53 10.16 -11.21
N VAL A 76 -3.22 9.91 -11.39
CA VAL A 76 -2.62 8.62 -11.08
C VAL A 76 -2.70 8.34 -9.58
N ALA A 77 -2.39 9.32 -8.72
CA ALA A 77 -2.45 9.16 -7.28
C ALA A 77 -3.87 8.85 -6.78
N ALA A 78 -4.89 9.54 -7.31
CA ALA A 78 -6.29 9.30 -6.97
C ALA A 78 -6.76 7.89 -7.38
N ARG A 79 -6.41 7.45 -8.61
CA ARG A 79 -6.72 6.10 -9.09
C ARG A 79 -6.01 5.03 -8.27
N ALA A 80 -4.72 5.22 -8.01
CA ALA A 80 -3.93 4.34 -7.16
C ALA A 80 -4.56 4.20 -5.77
N ARG A 81 -5.03 5.31 -5.20
CA ARG A 81 -5.70 5.33 -3.90
C ARG A 81 -7.00 4.52 -3.91
N ALA A 82 -7.87 4.75 -4.91
CA ALA A 82 -9.12 4.00 -5.04
C ALA A 82 -8.86 2.49 -5.17
N ASP A 83 -7.89 2.11 -6.01
CA ASP A 83 -7.52 0.69 -6.17
C ASP A 83 -6.89 0.12 -4.89
N ALA A 84 -6.13 0.92 -4.14
CA ALA A 84 -5.51 0.51 -2.88
C ALA A 84 -6.56 0.27 -1.79
N GLU A 85 -7.62 1.08 -1.75
CA GLU A 85 -8.77 0.90 -0.85
C GLU A 85 -9.55 -0.39 -1.21
N ALA A 86 -9.82 -0.61 -2.50
CA ALA A 86 -10.44 -1.85 -2.97
C ALA A 86 -9.59 -3.08 -2.64
N ALA A 87 -8.27 -3.03 -2.91
CA ALA A 87 -7.35 -4.13 -2.62
C ALA A 87 -7.24 -4.43 -1.11
N ALA A 88 -7.28 -3.40 -0.26
CA ALA A 88 -7.36 -3.57 1.19
C ALA A 88 -8.68 -4.24 1.62
N GLY A 89 -9.78 -3.89 0.93
CA GLY A 89 -11.09 -4.50 1.07
C GLY A 89 -11.12 -6.00 0.80
N ASP A 90 -10.31 -6.48 -0.15
CA ASP A 90 -10.21 -7.88 -0.55
C ASP A 90 -9.37 -8.76 0.38
N LEU A 91 -8.60 -8.15 1.30
CA LEU A 91 -7.73 -8.89 2.20
C LEU A 91 -8.56 -9.70 3.21
N PRO A 92 -8.13 -10.95 3.51
CA PRO A 92 -8.72 -11.72 4.60
C PRO A 92 -8.75 -10.92 5.90
N PRO A 93 -9.77 -11.13 6.74
CA PRO A 93 -9.78 -10.56 8.08
C PRO A 93 -8.52 -11.03 8.84
N GLY A 94 -7.89 -10.12 9.57
CA GLY A 94 -6.72 -10.43 10.42
C GLY A 94 -5.55 -9.45 10.27
N LEU A 95 -4.35 -9.90 10.69
CA LEU A 95 -3.15 -9.06 10.82
C LEU A 95 -2.82 -8.26 9.55
N SER A 96 -2.95 -8.85 8.36
CA SER A 96 -2.68 -8.14 7.11
C SER A 96 -3.57 -6.92 6.90
N ARG A 97 -4.83 -6.98 7.33
CA ARG A 97 -5.77 -5.85 7.22
C ARG A 97 -5.44 -4.75 8.21
N VAL A 98 -5.05 -5.12 9.43
CA VAL A 98 -4.54 -4.15 10.44
C VAL A 98 -3.35 -3.39 9.87
N TRP A 99 -2.39 -4.09 9.26
CA TRP A 99 -1.20 -3.45 8.69
C TRP A 99 -1.57 -2.41 7.63
N VAL A 100 -2.42 -2.78 6.67
CA VAL A 100 -2.84 -1.84 5.63
C VAL A 100 -3.60 -0.65 6.20
N LEU A 101 -4.54 -0.87 7.13
CA LEU A 101 -5.28 0.23 7.76
C LEU A 101 -4.37 1.18 8.56
N THR A 102 -3.36 0.65 9.25
CA THR A 102 -2.39 1.49 9.95
C THR A 102 -1.46 2.26 8.99
N ASP A 103 -0.99 1.65 7.90
CA ASP A 103 -0.23 2.36 6.85
C ASP A 103 -1.07 3.51 6.25
N GLN A 104 -2.37 3.28 6.05
CA GLN A 104 -3.31 4.30 5.58
C GLN A 104 -3.47 5.46 6.56
N ALA A 105 -3.59 5.17 7.86
CA ALA A 105 -3.71 6.18 8.90
C ALA A 105 -2.44 7.05 8.98
N GLU A 106 -1.25 6.45 8.93
CA GLU A 106 0.02 7.19 8.90
C GLU A 106 0.11 8.11 7.68
N HIS A 107 -0.36 7.65 6.52
CA HIS A 107 -0.42 8.49 5.33
C HIS A 107 -1.40 9.66 5.50
N LEU A 108 -2.59 9.40 6.01
CA LEU A 108 -3.58 10.45 6.27
C LEU A 108 -3.01 11.52 7.22
N LEU A 109 -2.31 11.11 8.28
CA LEU A 109 -1.59 12.02 9.17
C LEU A 109 -0.53 12.85 8.44
N ALA A 110 0.30 12.23 7.61
CA ALA A 110 1.34 12.93 6.84
C ALA A 110 0.75 13.99 5.89
N THR A 111 -0.50 13.81 5.46
CA THR A 111 -1.24 14.78 4.62
C THR A 111 -2.09 15.77 5.42
N GLY A 112 -1.94 15.84 6.75
CA GLY A 112 -2.69 16.74 7.63
C GLY A 112 -4.15 16.32 7.88
N ARG A 113 -4.54 15.10 7.49
CA ARG A 113 -5.91 14.59 7.59
C ARG A 113 -6.09 13.75 8.85
N ALA A 114 -6.01 14.40 10.02
CA ALA A 114 -6.03 13.72 11.32
C ALA A 114 -7.33 12.96 11.61
N GLU A 115 -8.50 13.53 11.35
CA GLU A 115 -9.79 12.87 11.61
C GLU A 115 -9.97 11.59 10.75
N PRO A 116 -9.76 11.61 9.42
CA PRO A 116 -9.74 10.38 8.64
C PRO A 116 -8.68 9.36 9.10
N ALA A 117 -7.55 9.81 9.63
CA ALA A 117 -6.54 8.90 10.17
C ALA A 117 -7.03 8.19 11.43
N GLU A 118 -7.73 8.90 12.31
CA GLU A 118 -8.37 8.33 13.51
C GLU A 118 -9.43 7.29 13.12
N ASP A 119 -10.20 7.51 12.05
CA ASP A 119 -11.15 6.53 11.53
C ASP A 119 -10.45 5.22 11.12
N ARG A 120 -9.33 5.32 10.40
CA ARG A 120 -8.55 4.15 9.99
C ARG A 120 -7.90 3.45 11.18
N PHE A 121 -7.49 4.20 12.20
CA PHE A 121 -7.00 3.63 13.46
C PHE A 121 -8.10 2.82 14.17
N ARG A 122 -9.31 3.38 14.31
CA ARG A 122 -10.46 2.70 14.94
C ARG A 122 -10.82 1.43 14.18
N ASP A 123 -10.89 1.51 12.86
CA ASP A 123 -11.09 0.33 12.01
C ASP A 123 -10.00 -0.71 12.30
N ALA A 124 -8.72 -0.31 12.30
CA ALA A 124 -7.61 -1.23 12.53
C ALA A 124 -7.67 -1.89 13.92
N LEU A 125 -8.11 -1.15 14.95
CA LEU A 125 -8.32 -1.67 16.30
C LEU A 125 -9.39 -2.74 16.34
N ASP A 126 -10.57 -2.50 15.76
CA ASP A 126 -11.65 -3.49 15.68
C ASP A 126 -11.18 -4.79 15.01
N ARG A 127 -10.38 -4.67 13.94
CA ARG A 127 -9.84 -5.85 13.24
C ARG A 127 -8.76 -6.54 14.05
N ALA A 128 -7.99 -5.83 14.87
CA ALA A 128 -6.99 -6.43 15.75
C ALA A 128 -7.65 -7.22 16.89
N ASP A 129 -8.73 -6.69 17.47
CA ASP A 129 -9.51 -7.38 18.51
C ASP A 129 -10.16 -8.67 18.00
N ALA A 130 -10.57 -8.69 16.74
CA ALA A 130 -11.12 -9.88 16.08
C ALA A 130 -10.07 -10.98 15.78
N ILE A 131 -8.77 -10.72 15.98
CA ILE A 131 -7.72 -11.74 15.78
C ILE A 131 -7.75 -12.72 16.96
N THR A 132 -8.06 -13.98 16.67
CA THR A 132 -8.15 -15.06 17.67
C THR A 132 -6.77 -15.58 18.08
N ASP A 133 -5.82 -15.66 17.15
CA ASP A 133 -4.44 -16.06 17.41
C ASP A 133 -3.70 -15.01 18.27
N ALA A 134 -3.21 -15.43 19.44
CA ALA A 134 -2.58 -14.54 20.42
C ALA A 134 -1.31 -13.86 19.86
N TRP A 135 -0.54 -14.58 19.03
CA TRP A 135 0.67 -14.03 18.40
C TRP A 135 0.31 -12.94 17.37
N GLY A 136 -0.64 -13.23 16.48
CA GLY A 136 -1.16 -12.27 15.51
C GLY A 136 -1.75 -11.03 16.18
N ARG A 137 -2.55 -11.20 17.23
CA ARG A 137 -3.16 -10.10 17.98
C ARG A 137 -2.12 -9.23 18.66
N SER A 138 -1.11 -9.83 19.32
CA SER A 138 -0.02 -9.07 19.96
C SER A 138 0.72 -8.18 18.96
N ARG A 139 1.06 -8.71 17.78
CA ARG A 139 1.73 -7.93 16.73
C ARG A 139 0.86 -6.80 16.17
N ALA A 140 -0.45 -7.04 16.02
CA ALA A 140 -1.39 -6.00 15.63
C ALA A 140 -1.43 -4.86 16.65
N MET A 141 -1.52 -5.21 17.94
CA MET A 141 -1.60 -4.25 19.04
C MET A 141 -0.32 -3.41 19.20
N VAL A 142 0.87 -4.00 19.05
CA VAL A 142 2.14 -3.24 19.07
C VAL A 142 2.17 -2.18 17.97
N ARG A 143 1.67 -2.52 16.78
CA ARG A 143 1.63 -1.59 15.65
C ARG A 143 0.60 -0.48 15.87
N LEU A 144 -0.57 -0.81 16.41
CA LEU A 144 -1.58 0.18 16.79
C LEU A 144 -1.08 1.14 17.86
N ALA A 145 -0.35 0.65 18.87
CA ALA A 145 0.25 1.50 19.90
C ALA A 145 1.21 2.53 19.29
N ALA A 146 2.05 2.12 18.33
CA ALA A 146 2.93 3.05 17.61
C ALA A 146 2.16 4.11 16.82
N LEU A 147 1.09 3.71 16.11
CA LEU A 147 0.23 4.65 15.38
C LEU A 147 -0.48 5.64 16.31
N ARG A 148 -1.01 5.18 17.46
CA ARG A 148 -1.65 6.03 18.47
C ARG A 148 -0.70 7.14 18.94
N LEU A 149 0.55 6.80 19.24
CA LEU A 149 1.56 7.80 19.63
C LEU A 149 1.77 8.87 18.54
N ASN A 150 1.65 8.52 17.26
CA ASN A 150 1.78 9.48 16.16
C ASN A 150 0.52 10.36 16.03
N LEU A 151 -0.67 9.78 16.18
CA LEU A 151 -1.94 10.53 16.21
C LEU A 151 -1.92 11.60 17.32
N ASP A 152 -1.55 11.20 18.54
CA ASP A 152 -1.53 12.09 19.71
C ASP A 152 -0.51 13.22 19.60
N ARG A 153 0.60 13.01 18.87
CA ARG A 153 1.60 14.06 18.60
C ARG A 153 1.13 15.09 17.59
N THR A 154 0.31 14.66 16.63
CA THR A 154 -0.16 15.52 15.53
C THR A 154 -1.38 16.34 15.92
N ALA A 155 -2.08 15.96 17.01
CA ALA A 155 -3.23 16.68 17.57
C ALA A 155 -2.85 17.82 18.55
N ARG A 156 -1.56 18.01 18.84
CA ARG A 156 -1.05 19.11 19.70
C ARG A 156 -0.52 20.24 18.85
#